data_AF-A0A2R5GFG9-F1
#
_entry.id   AF-A0A2R5GFG9-F1
#
_cell.length_a   1.000
_cell.length_b   1.000
_cell.length_c   1.000
_cell.angle_alpha   90.00
_cell.angle_beta   90.00
_cell.angle_gamma   90.00
#
_symmetry.space_group_name_H-M   'P 1'
#
loop_
_entity.id
_entity.type
_entity.pdbx_description
1 polymer ?
#
loop_
_entity_poly.entity_id
_entity_poly.type
_entity_poly.pdbx_seq_one_letter_code
_entity_poly.pdbx_strand_id
1 'polypeptide(L)'
;MNVNSVRLVLEGASRLHLNARNVGLLEAFYSSIQPQVFMEKEMILARNKRVQAGETSIPFSFVLDSKPGLQETYHGVYITTAYVLRVEAPRGLLSSTLSHEQELIVEIPGAGEGEEVCASRAVQNPSGSNRSTSAENVSTVRSPSERSVEPTVRFEITPASLENVDDAERSRIPRFAVLGHLDRLRCPLTCPLSGEVQVDVSEMPIQSIDLQLVRVESIEYAEGIAKEATEIQSLQIASGDVCREMAIPIHMPFPKLFTCASMRAQQFRVDFEINLLVTLGDNTIITESFPLQLYRPSL
;
A
#
# COMPACT_ATOMS: atom_id res chain seq x y z
N MET A 1 16.00 42.03 -16.81
CA MET A 1 15.43 42.02 -15.46
C MET A 1 16.53 41.78 -14.43
N ASN A 2 16.50 42.46 -13.29
CA ASN A 2 17.45 42.21 -12.20
C ASN A 2 16.87 41.16 -11.25
N VAL A 3 17.61 40.07 -11.02
CA VAL A 3 17.29 39.07 -9.98
C VAL A 3 18.42 39.05 -8.96
N ASN A 4 18.06 38.99 -7.68
CA ASN A 4 19.03 38.96 -6.59
C ASN A 4 19.75 37.61 -6.56
N SER A 5 19.00 36.54 -6.84
CA SER A 5 19.52 35.19 -7.03
C SER A 5 18.58 34.37 -7.91
N VAL A 6 19.07 33.23 -8.38
CA VAL A 6 18.26 32.12 -8.86
C VAL A 6 18.59 30.94 -7.96
N ARG A 7 17.60 30.45 -7.22
CA ARG A 7 17.71 29.36 -6.26
C ARG A 7 16.87 28.20 -6.74
N LEU A 8 17.40 27.00 -6.61
CA LEU A 8 16.72 25.73 -6.84
C LEU A 8 16.60 25.02 -5.49
N VAL A 9 15.40 24.57 -5.15
CA VAL A 9 15.11 23.81 -3.93
C VAL A 9 14.43 22.52 -4.35
N LEU A 10 14.93 21.38 -3.91
CA LEU A 10 14.25 20.09 -4.03
C LEU A 10 13.82 19.65 -2.63
N GLU A 11 12.51 19.49 -2.44
CA GLU A 11 11.91 19.01 -1.20
C GLU A 11 11.26 17.65 -1.46
N GLY A 12 11.66 16.62 -0.72
CA GLY A 12 10.98 15.33 -0.63
C GLY A 12 10.30 15.21 0.73
N ALA A 13 8.98 15.13 0.74
CA ALA A 13 8.20 15.13 1.97
C ALA A 13 7.00 14.18 1.90
N SER A 14 6.74 13.52 3.02
CA SER A 14 5.49 12.80 3.28
C SER A 14 4.57 13.68 4.11
N ARG A 15 3.44 14.04 3.53
CA ARG A 15 2.38 14.85 4.11
C ARG A 15 1.23 13.93 4.46
N LEU A 16 0.70 14.13 5.66
CA LEU A 16 -0.44 13.38 6.15
C LEU A 16 -1.66 14.30 6.11
N HIS A 17 -2.68 13.88 5.39
CA HIS A 17 -3.97 14.53 5.25
C HIS A 17 -4.99 13.72 6.06
N LEU A 18 -5.86 14.37 6.82
CA LEU A 18 -6.98 13.71 7.50
C LEU A 18 -8.26 14.37 7.02
N ASN A 19 -9.24 13.58 6.55
CA ASN A 19 -10.49 14.11 6.02
C ASN A 19 -11.49 14.40 7.15
N ALA A 20 -12.20 15.52 7.03
CA ALA A 20 -13.16 16.05 7.99
C ALA A 20 -14.43 15.18 8.20
N ARG A 21 -14.52 13.97 7.61
CA ARG A 21 -15.63 13.04 7.83
C ARG A 21 -15.60 12.33 9.19
N ASN A 22 -14.44 12.30 9.85
CA ASN A 22 -14.24 11.65 11.17
C ASN A 22 -14.14 12.68 12.32
N VAL A 23 -14.77 13.85 12.14
CA VAL A 23 -14.65 15.03 13.04
C VAL A 23 -15.57 14.89 14.24
N GLY A 24 -14.99 14.37 15.31
CA GLY A 24 -15.52 14.50 16.67
C GLY A 24 -14.42 14.40 17.72
N LEU A 25 -13.38 13.61 17.43
CA LEU A 25 -12.22 13.46 18.30
C LEU A 25 -10.94 14.10 17.73
N LEU A 26 -10.84 14.37 16.43
CA LEU A 26 -9.55 14.64 15.76
C LEU A 26 -9.12 16.12 15.67
N GLU A 27 -9.85 17.07 16.27
CA GLU A 27 -9.63 18.51 16.03
C GLU A 27 -8.34 19.07 16.65
N ALA A 28 -7.92 18.55 17.81
CA ALA A 28 -6.65 18.92 18.44
C ALA A 28 -5.41 18.25 17.80
N PHE A 29 -5.63 17.28 16.89
CA PHE A 29 -4.60 16.47 16.24
C PHE A 29 -4.09 17.11 14.93
N TYR A 30 -4.91 17.94 14.27
CA TYR A 30 -4.55 18.60 13.00
C TYR A 30 -3.36 19.54 13.11
N SER A 31 -3.09 20.11 14.29
CA SER A 31 -2.01 21.09 14.48
C SER A 31 -0.67 20.45 14.85
N SER A 32 -0.63 19.14 15.15
CA SER A 32 0.58 18.45 15.65
C SER A 32 1.27 17.56 14.62
N ILE A 33 0.58 17.16 13.54
CA ILE A 33 1.19 16.32 12.48
C ILE A 33 1.95 17.23 11.51
N GLN A 34 3.26 17.34 11.71
CA GLN A 34 4.13 18.05 10.78
C GLN A 34 4.49 17.17 9.58
N PRO A 35 4.58 17.74 8.36
CA PRO A 35 5.14 17.04 7.22
C PRO A 35 6.49 16.41 7.57
N GLN A 36 6.65 15.13 7.25
CA GLN A 36 7.93 14.45 7.38
C GLN A 36 8.77 14.79 6.14
N VAL A 37 9.55 15.86 6.23
CA VAL A 37 10.57 16.18 5.23
C VAL A 37 11.73 15.22 5.41
N PHE A 38 11.93 14.34 4.43
CA PHE A 38 13.02 13.34 4.45
C PHE A 38 14.13 13.68 3.45
N MET A 39 13.92 14.68 2.60
CA MET A 39 14.91 15.21 1.68
C MET A 39 14.73 16.71 1.52
N GLU A 40 15.80 17.49 1.68
CA GLU A 40 15.84 18.89 1.29
C GLU A 40 17.21 19.18 0.67
N LYS A 41 17.22 19.74 -0.54
CA LYS A 41 18.45 20.18 -1.22
C LYS A 41 18.26 21.57 -1.78
N GLU A 42 19.15 22.47 -1.41
CA GLU A 42 19.19 23.83 -1.95
C GLU A 42 20.45 24.02 -2.79
N MET A 43 20.29 24.68 -3.94
CA MET A 43 21.39 25.13 -4.79
C MET A 43 21.15 26.54 -5.30
N ILE A 44 22.17 27.39 -5.19
CA ILE A 44 22.15 28.73 -5.76
C ILE A 44 22.76 28.66 -7.16
N LEU A 45 21.90 28.73 -8.18
CA LEU A 45 22.25 28.65 -9.59
C LEU A 45 22.89 29.95 -10.11
N ALA A 46 22.52 31.09 -9.55
CA ALA A 46 23.12 32.38 -9.86
C ALA A 46 22.93 33.38 -8.71
N ARG A 47 23.86 34.33 -8.58
CA ARG A 47 23.77 35.48 -7.68
C ARG A 47 23.88 36.77 -8.46
N ASN A 48 23.13 37.80 -8.04
CA ASN A 48 23.18 39.17 -8.57
C ASN A 48 23.17 39.22 -10.11
N LYS A 49 22.25 38.47 -10.73
CA LYS A 49 22.23 38.30 -12.19
C LYS A 49 21.32 39.32 -12.84
N ARG A 50 21.87 40.07 -13.80
CA ARG A 50 21.05 40.79 -14.77
C ARG A 50 20.67 39.82 -15.88
N VAL A 51 19.42 39.36 -15.87
CA VAL A 51 18.86 38.50 -16.92
C VAL A 51 18.57 39.40 -18.13
N GLN A 52 19.24 39.14 -19.25
CA GLN A 52 19.01 39.86 -20.50
C GLN A 52 17.72 39.38 -21.16
N ALA A 53 17.21 40.12 -22.15
CA ALA A 53 16.10 39.64 -22.96
C ALA A 53 16.55 38.43 -23.80
N GLY A 54 15.69 37.43 -23.92
CA GLY A 54 16.00 36.16 -24.56
C GLY A 54 15.99 34.98 -23.58
N GLU A 55 16.53 33.86 -24.01
CA GLU A 55 16.59 32.63 -23.22
C GLU A 55 17.91 32.55 -22.44
N THR A 56 17.85 32.14 -21.18
CA THR A 56 19.02 31.90 -20.35
C THR A 56 18.87 30.56 -19.66
N SER A 57 19.64 29.57 -20.10
CA SER A 57 19.66 28.24 -19.50
C SER A 57 20.79 28.16 -18.47
N ILE A 58 20.51 27.59 -17.29
CA ILE A 58 21.52 27.35 -16.25
C ILE A 58 21.52 25.85 -15.95
N PRO A 59 22.61 25.12 -16.27
CA PRO A 59 22.68 23.70 -15.99
C PRO A 59 22.75 23.47 -14.48
N PHE A 60 22.14 22.37 -14.03
CA PHE A 60 22.14 21.97 -12.63
C PHE A 60 22.18 20.46 -12.51
N SER A 61 22.65 19.96 -11.37
CA SER A 61 22.64 18.54 -11.02
C SER A 61 22.55 18.39 -9.51
N PHE A 62 21.78 17.41 -9.05
CA PHE A 62 21.75 16.99 -7.66
C PHE A 62 21.81 15.46 -7.61
N VAL A 63 22.48 14.94 -6.58
CA VAL A 63 22.38 13.52 -6.24
C VAL A 63 21.06 13.31 -5.50
N LEU A 64 20.30 12.27 -5.80
CA LEU A 64 19.12 11.90 -5.01
C LEU A 64 19.56 10.97 -3.88
N ASP A 65 19.90 11.54 -2.73
CA ASP A 65 20.23 10.80 -1.51
C ASP A 65 19.44 11.34 -0.30
N SER A 66 18.84 10.43 0.46
CA SER A 66 18.16 10.73 1.72
C SER A 66 18.47 9.65 2.73
N LYS A 67 18.39 10.00 4.02
CA LYS A 67 18.46 9.05 5.14
C LYS A 67 17.11 9.08 5.83
N PRO A 68 16.38 7.94 5.95
CA PRO A 68 16.86 6.55 5.79
C PRO A 68 16.92 6.01 4.35
N GLY A 69 16.39 6.73 3.36
CA GLY A 69 16.38 6.33 1.95
C GLY A 69 15.32 7.12 1.18
N LEU A 70 15.29 6.99 -0.15
CA LEU A 70 14.19 7.54 -0.94
C LEU A 70 12.89 6.80 -0.59
N GLN A 71 11.76 7.47 -0.75
CA GLN A 71 10.43 6.89 -0.69
C GLN A 71 9.76 6.94 -2.06
N GLU A 72 8.90 5.97 -2.38
CA GLU A 72 8.12 5.97 -3.62
C GLU A 72 7.11 7.14 -3.59
N THR A 73 6.95 7.84 -4.71
CA THR A 73 5.94 8.89 -4.84
C THR A 73 4.56 8.26 -4.73
N TYR A 74 3.72 8.82 -3.87
CA TYR A 74 2.40 8.28 -3.55
C TYR A 74 1.40 9.39 -3.29
N HIS A 75 0.20 9.28 -3.87
CA HIS A 75 -0.91 10.21 -3.70
C HIS A 75 -2.15 9.44 -3.27
N GLY A 76 -2.38 9.38 -1.97
CA GLY A 76 -3.52 8.73 -1.33
C GLY A 76 -4.55 9.69 -0.78
N VAL A 77 -5.48 9.14 0.00
CA VAL A 77 -6.51 9.92 0.70
C VAL A 77 -5.91 10.60 1.92
N TYR A 78 -5.10 9.87 2.68
CA TYR A 78 -4.48 10.35 3.90
C TYR A 78 -2.98 10.58 3.79
N ILE A 79 -2.31 9.98 2.81
CA ILE A 79 -0.86 10.08 2.70
C ILE A 79 -0.52 10.67 1.33
N THR A 80 0.38 11.65 1.30
CA THR A 80 0.98 12.18 0.08
C THR A 80 2.49 12.23 0.25
N THR A 81 3.21 11.40 -0.47
CA THR A 81 4.67 11.42 -0.55
C THR A 81 5.06 11.98 -1.90
N ALA A 82 5.68 13.16 -1.92
CA ALA A 82 5.98 13.89 -3.14
C ALA A 82 7.38 14.51 -3.11
N TYR A 83 7.94 14.70 -4.30
CA TYR A 83 9.21 15.39 -4.52
C TYR A 83 8.97 16.63 -5.36
N VAL A 84 9.13 17.81 -4.78
CA VAL A 84 8.84 19.09 -5.42
C VAL A 84 10.13 19.85 -5.68
N LEU A 85 10.42 20.10 -6.95
CA LEU A 85 11.50 20.96 -7.42
C LEU A 85 10.98 22.38 -7.61
N ARG A 86 11.45 23.31 -6.78
CA ARG A 86 11.07 24.72 -6.80
C ARG A 86 12.24 25.59 -7.26
N VAL A 87 12.02 26.42 -8.27
CA VAL A 87 12.94 27.48 -8.69
C VAL A 87 12.42 28.81 -8.18
N GLU A 88 13.24 29.54 -7.44
CA GLU A 88 12.92 30.87 -6.93
C GLU A 88 13.90 31.92 -7.45
N ALA A 89 13.38 33.02 -7.98
CA ALA A 89 14.16 34.17 -8.41
C ALA A 89 13.66 35.44 -7.69
N PRO A 90 14.13 35.68 -6.44
CA PRO A 90 13.78 36.89 -5.72
C PRO A 90 14.26 38.14 -6.47
N ARG A 91 13.41 39.16 -6.49
CA ARG A 91 13.67 40.45 -7.13
C ARG A 91 13.94 41.54 -6.07
N GLY A 92 14.17 42.77 -6.51
CA GLY A 92 14.37 43.91 -5.60
C GLY A 92 13.19 44.11 -4.62
N LEU A 93 13.41 44.92 -3.58
CA LEU A 93 12.55 45.08 -2.39
C LEU A 93 11.04 45.31 -2.65
N LEU A 94 10.65 45.84 -3.80
CA LEU A 94 9.25 46.16 -4.15
C LEU A 94 8.63 45.18 -5.17
N SER A 95 9.33 44.12 -5.54
CA SER A 95 8.91 43.17 -6.58
C SER A 95 8.72 41.77 -6.01
N SER A 96 7.63 41.09 -6.40
CA SER A 96 7.39 39.70 -5.98
C SER A 96 8.48 38.75 -6.47
N THR A 97 8.82 37.72 -5.69
CA THR A 97 9.67 36.62 -6.14
C THR A 97 9.00 35.89 -7.28
N LEU A 98 9.73 35.59 -8.36
CA LEU A 98 9.25 34.64 -9.35
C LEU A 98 9.50 33.23 -8.80
N SER A 99 8.50 32.37 -8.88
CA SER A 99 8.59 30.98 -8.45
C SER A 99 7.95 30.07 -9.49
N HIS A 100 8.52 28.88 -9.66
CA HIS A 100 7.93 27.78 -10.42
C HIS A 100 8.21 26.47 -9.70
N GLU A 101 7.20 25.61 -9.58
CA GLU A 101 7.30 24.30 -8.94
C GLU A 101 7.03 23.20 -9.98
N GLN A 102 7.76 22.09 -9.86
CA GLN A 102 7.59 20.90 -10.68
C GLN A 102 7.71 19.66 -9.79
N GLU A 103 6.73 18.77 -9.86
CA GLU A 103 6.81 17.50 -9.17
C GLU A 103 7.68 16.49 -9.94
N LEU A 104 8.45 15.70 -9.20
CA LEU A 104 9.19 14.54 -9.68
C LEU A 104 8.51 13.26 -9.16
N ILE A 105 8.29 12.30 -10.06
CA ILE A 105 7.79 10.98 -9.70
C ILE A 105 8.99 10.05 -9.47
N VAL A 106 9.07 9.47 -8.28
CA VAL A 106 10.13 8.54 -7.88
C VAL A 106 9.51 7.16 -7.72
N GLU A 107 10.00 6.19 -8.49
CA GLU A 107 9.70 4.76 -8.30
C GLU A 107 10.92 4.07 -7.71
N ILE A 108 10.71 3.12 -6.79
CA ILE A 108 11.82 2.40 -6.14
C ILE A 108 11.78 0.93 -6.56
N PRO A 109 12.72 0.47 -7.41
CA PRO A 109 12.87 -0.95 -7.71
C PRO A 109 13.13 -1.74 -6.42
N GLY A 110 12.47 -2.87 -6.26
CA GLY A 110 12.52 -3.68 -5.04
C GLY A 110 11.69 -3.14 -3.87
N ALA A 111 10.93 -2.06 -4.05
CA ALA A 111 9.99 -1.60 -3.02
C ALA A 111 8.99 -2.70 -2.68
N GLY A 112 8.85 -3.00 -1.39
CA GLY A 112 8.01 -4.09 -0.90
C GLY A 112 8.63 -5.49 -0.97
N GLU A 113 9.85 -5.69 -1.53
CA GLU A 113 10.50 -7.02 -1.64
C GLU A 113 11.12 -7.55 -0.31
N GLY A 114 11.19 -6.72 0.74
CA GLY A 114 11.78 -7.08 2.04
C GLY A 114 10.82 -7.14 3.24
N GLU A 115 9.56 -6.78 3.08
CA GLU A 115 8.62 -6.77 4.21
C GLU A 115 8.04 -8.18 4.41
N GLU A 116 7.90 -8.64 5.66
CA GLU A 116 7.18 -9.87 5.98
C GLU A 116 5.68 -9.57 6.09
N VAL A 117 4.84 -10.42 5.50
CA VAL A 117 3.39 -10.40 5.74
C VAL A 117 3.18 -10.68 7.23
N CYS A 118 2.84 -9.66 8.01
CA CYS A 118 2.45 -9.85 9.39
C CYS A 118 1.07 -10.52 9.40
N ALA A 119 1.06 -11.85 9.29
CA ALA A 119 -0.14 -12.65 9.44
C ALA A 119 -0.63 -12.51 10.88
N SER A 120 -1.59 -11.62 11.13
CA SER A 120 -2.37 -11.64 12.36
C SER A 120 -3.35 -12.82 12.32
N ARG A 121 -2.82 -14.04 12.42
CA ARG A 121 -3.52 -15.23 12.93
C ARG A 121 -2.61 -15.92 13.93
N ALA A 122 -2.67 -15.44 15.18
CA ALA A 122 -2.12 -16.14 16.32
C ALA A 122 -3.08 -17.28 16.69
N VAL A 123 -2.78 -18.50 16.23
CA VAL A 123 -3.26 -19.71 16.90
C VAL A 123 -2.32 -19.97 18.08
N GLN A 124 -2.69 -19.48 19.26
CA GLN A 124 -2.31 -20.04 20.56
C GLN A 124 -3.08 -21.37 20.71
N ASN A 125 -2.62 -22.50 21.25
CA ASN A 125 -1.61 -22.89 22.26
C ASN A 125 -1.72 -24.45 22.40
N PRO A 126 -1.09 -25.21 23.34
CA PRO A 126 0.05 -24.95 24.24
C PRO A 126 1.11 -26.10 24.34
N SER A 127 2.20 -25.79 25.07
CA SER A 127 2.98 -26.65 25.99
C SER A 127 4.05 -27.63 25.46
N GLY A 128 5.29 -27.50 25.98
CA GLY A 128 6.27 -28.59 25.96
C GLY A 128 7.77 -28.27 26.12
N SER A 129 8.18 -27.81 27.30
CA SER A 129 9.50 -28.02 27.96
C SER A 129 10.86 -27.71 27.27
N ASN A 130 11.56 -26.73 27.88
CA ASN A 130 13.00 -26.62 28.17
C ASN A 130 14.01 -27.61 27.54
N ARG A 131 15.05 -27.07 26.87
CA ARG A 131 16.44 -27.11 27.38
C ARG A 131 17.40 -26.21 26.60
N SER A 132 18.29 -25.59 27.36
CA SER A 132 19.43 -24.78 26.94
C SER A 132 20.53 -25.61 26.26
N THR A 133 21.26 -25.01 25.30
CA THR A 133 22.73 -25.06 25.21
C THR A 133 23.24 -24.11 24.11
N SER A 134 24.45 -23.64 24.35
CA SER A 134 25.19 -22.53 23.75
C SER A 134 25.96 -22.85 22.47
N ALA A 135 26.12 -21.81 21.64
CA ALA A 135 27.23 -21.50 20.71
C ALA A 135 27.61 -22.49 19.60
N GLU A 136 27.62 -22.03 18.34
CA GLU A 136 28.84 -21.65 17.61
C GLU A 136 28.52 -21.19 16.18
N ASN A 137 29.26 -20.16 15.73
CA ASN A 137 29.18 -19.54 14.41
C ASN A 137 29.86 -20.42 13.36
N VAL A 138 29.15 -20.73 12.26
CA VAL A 138 29.78 -21.15 11.00
C VAL A 138 29.07 -20.43 9.85
N SER A 139 29.76 -19.45 9.28
CA SER A 139 29.39 -18.77 8.05
C SER A 139 29.68 -19.68 6.85
N THR A 140 28.71 -20.49 6.44
CA THR A 140 28.72 -21.16 5.13
C THR A 140 28.14 -20.22 4.07
N VAL A 141 29.02 -19.79 3.16
CA VAL A 141 28.71 -19.19 1.86
C VAL A 141 27.67 -20.06 1.13
N ARG A 142 26.49 -19.49 0.81
CA ARG A 142 25.53 -20.14 -0.09
C ARG A 142 25.54 -19.45 -1.44
N SER A 143 25.82 -20.26 -2.46
CA SER A 143 25.70 -20.08 -3.91
C SER A 143 24.30 -19.59 -4.34
N PRO A 144 24.12 -19.06 -5.57
CA PRO A 144 22.89 -18.37 -5.98
C PRO A 144 21.69 -19.32 -5.93
N SER A 145 20.84 -19.11 -4.92
CA SER A 145 19.75 -20.00 -4.54
C SER A 145 18.53 -19.80 -5.43
N GLU A 146 18.05 -20.93 -5.97
CA GLU A 146 16.67 -21.30 -6.26
C GLU A 146 15.63 -20.24 -5.92
N ARG A 147 14.88 -19.77 -6.93
CA ARG A 147 13.69 -18.93 -6.74
C ARG A 147 12.73 -19.66 -5.80
N SER A 148 12.58 -19.17 -4.58
CA SER A 148 11.59 -19.67 -3.63
C SER A 148 10.21 -19.56 -4.27
N VAL A 149 9.59 -20.70 -4.55
CA VAL A 149 8.16 -20.74 -4.92
C VAL A 149 7.40 -20.29 -3.69
N GLU A 150 6.79 -19.11 -3.75
CA GLU A 150 5.97 -18.60 -2.65
C GLU A 150 4.84 -19.59 -2.33
N PRO A 151 4.49 -19.76 -1.05
CA PRO A 151 3.52 -20.76 -0.66
C PRO A 151 2.11 -20.36 -1.14
N THR A 152 1.48 -21.28 -1.86
CA THR A 152 0.05 -21.22 -2.19
C THR A 152 -0.78 -21.14 -0.90
N VAL A 153 -1.73 -20.20 -0.85
CA VAL A 153 -2.59 -19.97 0.29
C VAL A 153 -3.95 -20.60 0.04
N ARG A 154 -4.23 -21.71 0.73
CA ARG A 154 -5.52 -22.39 0.67
C ARG A 154 -6.48 -21.79 1.68
N PHE A 155 -7.76 -21.74 1.32
CA PHE A 155 -8.82 -21.25 2.19
C PHE A 155 -10.06 -22.13 2.08
N GLU A 156 -10.84 -22.12 3.15
CA GLU A 156 -12.13 -22.77 3.27
C GLU A 156 -13.07 -21.83 4.04
N ILE A 157 -14.11 -21.37 3.37
CA ILE A 157 -15.10 -20.44 3.91
C ILE A 157 -16.35 -21.25 4.24
N THR A 158 -16.68 -21.31 5.52
CA THR A 158 -17.86 -21.99 6.07
C THR A 158 -18.50 -21.08 7.11
N PRO A 159 -19.75 -21.31 7.52
CA PRO A 159 -20.36 -20.54 8.61
C PRO A 159 -19.53 -20.51 9.90
N ALA A 160 -18.72 -21.55 10.15
CA ALA A 160 -17.84 -21.65 11.32
C ALA A 160 -16.53 -20.87 11.18
N SER A 161 -16.09 -20.55 9.96
CA SER A 161 -14.85 -19.78 9.72
C SER A 161 -15.07 -18.27 9.76
N LEU A 162 -16.33 -17.80 9.76
CA LEU A 162 -16.66 -16.38 9.69
C LEU A 162 -16.27 -15.63 10.97
N GLU A 163 -15.38 -14.66 10.83
CA GLU A 163 -14.97 -13.75 11.89
C GLU A 163 -15.98 -12.58 12.00
N ASN A 164 -16.16 -12.02 13.19
CA ASN A 164 -17.06 -10.88 13.46
C ASN A 164 -18.56 -11.09 13.21
N VAL A 165 -19.04 -12.34 13.23
CA VAL A 165 -20.48 -12.66 13.17
C VAL A 165 -20.93 -13.18 14.53
N ASP A 166 -22.00 -12.59 15.08
CA ASP A 166 -22.61 -13.04 16.33
C ASP A 166 -23.17 -14.46 16.20
N ASP A 167 -23.15 -15.25 17.27
CA ASP A 167 -23.61 -16.65 17.24
C ASP A 167 -25.09 -16.78 16.80
N ALA A 168 -25.91 -15.78 17.14
CA ALA A 168 -27.31 -15.72 16.70
C ALA A 168 -27.44 -15.52 15.18
N GLU A 169 -26.57 -14.74 14.56
CA GLU A 169 -26.54 -14.53 13.10
C GLU A 169 -25.92 -15.73 12.39
N ARG A 170 -24.84 -16.31 12.93
CA ARG A 170 -24.24 -17.56 12.42
C ARG A 170 -25.26 -18.69 12.30
N SER A 171 -26.17 -18.81 13.27
CA SER A 171 -27.22 -19.84 13.25
C SER A 171 -28.28 -19.65 12.15
N ARG A 172 -28.38 -18.44 11.58
CA ARG A 172 -29.28 -18.12 10.45
C ARG A 172 -28.60 -18.36 9.11
N ILE A 173 -27.27 -18.37 9.07
CA ILE A 173 -26.53 -18.61 7.84
C ILE A 173 -26.66 -20.12 7.50
N PRO A 174 -27.20 -20.46 6.33
CA PRO A 174 -27.40 -21.84 5.93
C PRO A 174 -26.06 -22.53 5.66
N ARG A 175 -26.06 -23.85 5.52
CA ARG A 175 -24.81 -24.56 5.29
C ARG A 175 -24.28 -24.26 3.90
N PHE A 176 -23.04 -23.77 3.86
CA PHE A 176 -22.27 -23.62 2.64
C PHE A 176 -20.78 -23.93 2.92
N ALA A 177 -20.04 -24.27 1.87
CA ALA A 177 -18.60 -24.38 1.89
C ALA A 177 -18.05 -23.90 0.54
N VAL A 178 -17.19 -22.88 0.60
CA VAL A 178 -16.45 -22.37 -0.56
C VAL A 178 -14.98 -22.63 -0.31
N LEU A 179 -14.36 -23.38 -1.21
CA LEU A 179 -12.97 -23.82 -1.12
C LEU A 179 -12.16 -23.12 -2.21
N GLY A 180 -10.87 -22.93 -1.97
CA GLY A 180 -10.02 -22.38 -3.01
C GLY A 180 -8.59 -22.18 -2.58
N HIS A 181 -7.84 -21.53 -3.46
CA HIS A 181 -6.50 -21.09 -3.17
C HIS A 181 -6.14 -19.82 -3.94
N LEU A 182 -5.26 -19.03 -3.35
CA LEU A 182 -4.50 -17.98 -4.03
C LEU A 182 -3.07 -18.48 -4.23
N ASP A 183 -2.54 -18.30 -5.43
CA ASP A 183 -1.20 -18.77 -5.79
C ASP A 183 -0.12 -18.13 -4.92
N ARG A 184 -0.35 -16.86 -4.53
CA ARG A 184 0.56 -16.02 -3.73
C ARG A 184 -0.19 -14.86 -3.10
N LEU A 185 0.29 -14.41 -1.93
CA LEU A 185 -0.12 -13.16 -1.28
C LEU A 185 0.93 -12.06 -1.39
N ARG A 186 2.12 -12.38 -1.89
CA ARG A 186 3.17 -11.42 -2.20
C ARG A 186 3.27 -11.29 -3.71
N CYS A 187 2.67 -10.25 -4.27
CA CYS A 187 2.53 -10.13 -5.71
C CYS A 187 3.39 -9.01 -6.28
N PRO A 188 4.15 -9.26 -7.37
CA PRO A 188 4.75 -8.17 -8.11
C PRO A 188 3.64 -7.38 -8.81
N LEU A 189 3.74 -6.05 -8.82
CA LEU A 189 2.78 -5.16 -9.48
C LEU A 189 2.57 -5.45 -10.98
N THR A 190 3.53 -6.15 -11.59
CA THR A 190 3.52 -6.52 -13.01
C THR A 190 2.78 -7.83 -13.29
N CYS A 191 2.42 -8.61 -12.28
CA CYS A 191 1.69 -9.86 -12.45
C CYS A 191 0.31 -9.79 -11.78
N PRO A 192 -0.72 -10.40 -12.38
CA PRO A 192 -2.03 -10.50 -11.77
C PRO A 192 -2.00 -11.38 -10.51
N LEU A 193 -2.96 -11.14 -9.61
CA LEU A 193 -3.35 -12.13 -8.61
C LEU A 193 -3.98 -13.32 -9.33
N SER A 194 -3.59 -14.54 -8.94
CA SER A 194 -4.03 -15.78 -9.56
C SER A 194 -4.38 -16.81 -8.51
N GLY A 195 -5.23 -17.76 -8.87
CA GLY A 195 -5.73 -18.80 -7.98
C GLY A 195 -6.99 -19.46 -8.52
N GLU A 196 -7.73 -20.13 -7.64
CA GLU A 196 -8.97 -20.83 -7.98
C GLU A 196 -9.94 -20.79 -6.81
N VAL A 197 -11.24 -20.68 -7.10
CA VAL A 197 -12.31 -20.82 -6.13
C VAL A 197 -13.34 -21.82 -6.64
N GLN A 198 -13.92 -22.60 -5.74
CA GLN A 198 -14.92 -23.60 -6.02
C GLN A 198 -15.98 -23.58 -4.92
N VAL A 199 -17.25 -23.67 -5.32
CA VAL A 199 -18.34 -23.95 -4.39
C VAL A 199 -18.40 -25.47 -4.18
N ASP A 200 -18.17 -25.94 -2.96
CA ASP A 200 -18.26 -27.37 -2.65
C ASP A 200 -19.72 -27.75 -2.35
N VAL A 201 -20.30 -27.13 -1.33
CA VAL A 201 -21.72 -27.30 -0.98
C VAL A 201 -22.37 -25.96 -0.70
N SER A 202 -23.64 -25.81 -1.05
CA SER A 202 -24.45 -24.66 -0.62
C SER A 202 -25.94 -25.02 -0.63
N GLU A 203 -26.59 -24.87 0.54
CA GLU A 203 -28.04 -25.06 0.72
C GLU A 203 -28.85 -23.90 0.13
N MET A 204 -28.24 -22.72 -0.05
CA MET A 204 -28.84 -21.60 -0.77
C MET A 204 -28.14 -21.35 -2.11
N PRO A 205 -28.83 -20.74 -3.09
CA PRO A 205 -28.17 -20.25 -4.29
C PRO A 205 -27.06 -19.26 -3.91
N ILE A 206 -25.88 -19.39 -4.50
CA ILE A 206 -24.84 -18.35 -4.43
C ILE A 206 -25.07 -17.48 -5.65
N GLN A 207 -25.46 -16.22 -5.48
CA GLN A 207 -25.81 -15.31 -6.58
C GLN A 207 -24.58 -14.75 -7.31
N SER A 208 -23.49 -14.52 -6.57
CA SER A 208 -22.25 -14.02 -7.12
C SER A 208 -21.06 -14.38 -6.25
N ILE A 209 -19.89 -14.42 -6.89
CA ILE A 209 -18.60 -14.39 -6.23
C ILE A 209 -17.82 -13.20 -6.82
N ASP A 210 -17.41 -12.30 -5.95
CA ASP A 210 -16.74 -11.05 -6.30
C ASP A 210 -15.41 -10.96 -5.56
N LEU A 211 -14.42 -10.32 -6.18
CA LEU A 211 -13.13 -10.01 -5.57
C LEU A 211 -13.00 -8.49 -5.49
N GLN A 212 -12.63 -7.96 -4.32
CA GLN A 212 -12.30 -6.56 -4.15
C GLN A 212 -10.84 -6.39 -3.78
N LEU A 213 -10.13 -5.56 -4.53
CA LEU A 213 -8.83 -5.03 -4.13
C LEU A 213 -9.04 -3.76 -3.34
N VAL A 214 -8.58 -3.77 -2.09
CA VAL A 214 -8.71 -2.66 -1.15
C VAL A 214 -7.33 -2.17 -0.78
N ARG A 215 -7.16 -0.85 -0.74
CA ARG A 215 -6.00 -0.18 -0.17
C ARG A 215 -6.31 0.24 1.25
N VAL A 216 -5.39 -0.03 2.17
CA VAL A 216 -5.49 0.37 3.57
C VAL A 216 -4.37 1.36 3.89
N GLU A 217 -4.74 2.63 4.02
CA GLU A 217 -3.84 3.68 4.49
C GLU A 217 -3.90 3.77 6.01
N SER A 218 -2.78 3.53 6.68
CA SER A 218 -2.66 3.60 8.14
C SER A 218 -1.72 4.71 8.56
N ILE A 219 -2.12 5.55 9.51
CA ILE A 219 -1.29 6.59 10.12
C ILE A 219 -1.17 6.32 11.61
N GLU A 220 0.06 6.29 12.12
CA GLU A 220 0.35 6.11 13.54
C GLU A 220 0.63 7.47 14.19
N TYR A 221 -0.04 7.74 15.31
CA TYR A 221 0.11 8.97 16.10
C TYR A 221 0.14 8.64 17.59
N ALA A 222 0.40 9.64 18.44
CA ALA A 222 0.68 9.43 19.87
C ALA A 222 -0.40 8.67 20.66
N GLU A 223 -1.66 8.70 20.22
CA GLU A 223 -2.80 8.10 20.93
C GLU A 223 -3.48 6.95 20.17
N GLY A 224 -2.96 6.53 19.01
CA GLY A 224 -3.57 5.43 18.25
C GLY A 224 -3.14 5.34 16.79
N ILE A 225 -3.92 4.57 16.03
CA ILE A 225 -3.73 4.36 14.59
C ILE A 225 -5.02 4.74 13.87
N ALA A 226 -4.93 5.69 12.94
CA ALA A 226 -6.01 6.01 12.02
C ALA A 226 -5.87 5.14 10.77
N LYS A 227 -6.96 4.48 10.35
CA LYS A 227 -6.96 3.62 9.15
C LYS A 227 -8.08 4.04 8.19
N GLU A 228 -7.79 4.03 6.90
CA GLU A 228 -8.78 4.21 5.83
C GLU A 228 -8.66 3.07 4.82
N ALA A 229 -9.77 2.39 4.59
CA ALA A 229 -9.90 1.40 3.53
C ALA A 229 -10.54 2.06 2.30
N THR A 230 -9.87 2.00 1.14
CA THR A 230 -10.38 2.48 -0.14
C THR A 230 -10.45 1.33 -1.12
N GLU A 231 -11.64 1.05 -1.67
CA GLU A 231 -11.78 0.09 -2.77
C GLU A 231 -11.10 0.66 -4.03
N ILE A 232 -10.14 -0.10 -4.57
CA ILE A 232 -9.44 0.24 -5.82
C ILE A 232 -10.16 -0.37 -7.02
N GLN A 233 -10.56 -1.63 -6.87
CA GLN A 233 -11.14 -2.41 -7.96
C GLN A 233 -12.06 -3.48 -7.37
N SER A 234 -13.21 -3.67 -8.02
CA SER A 234 -14.05 -4.85 -7.84
C SER A 234 -14.08 -5.66 -9.13
N LEU A 235 -14.07 -6.99 -8.99
CA LEU A 235 -14.09 -7.96 -10.08
C LEU A 235 -15.06 -9.08 -9.76
N GLN A 236 -16.19 -9.13 -10.47
CA GLN A 236 -17.11 -10.26 -10.42
C GLN A 236 -16.53 -11.44 -11.21
N ILE A 237 -16.29 -12.56 -10.54
CA ILE A 237 -15.73 -13.78 -11.17
C ILE A 237 -16.80 -14.86 -11.40
N ALA A 238 -17.94 -14.77 -10.72
CA ALA A 238 -19.08 -15.66 -10.92
C ALA A 238 -20.41 -14.92 -10.71
N SER A 239 -21.45 -15.32 -11.45
CA SER A 239 -22.79 -14.71 -11.40
C SER A 239 -23.88 -15.74 -11.68
N GLY A 240 -25.08 -15.54 -11.10
CA GLY A 240 -26.16 -16.53 -11.08
C GLY A 240 -25.91 -17.59 -10.01
N ASP A 241 -26.74 -18.64 -9.92
CA ASP A 241 -26.52 -19.76 -8.99
C ASP A 241 -25.25 -20.52 -9.39
N VAL A 242 -24.14 -20.17 -8.73
CA VAL A 242 -22.81 -20.70 -9.04
C VAL A 242 -22.80 -22.22 -8.92
N CYS A 243 -22.32 -22.90 -9.97
CA CYS A 243 -22.29 -24.35 -10.01
C CYS A 243 -21.38 -24.90 -8.90
N ARG A 244 -21.87 -25.94 -8.21
CA ARG A 244 -21.06 -26.70 -7.27
C ARG A 244 -20.04 -27.56 -8.02
N GLU A 245 -18.93 -27.86 -7.37
CA GLU A 245 -17.82 -28.66 -7.90
C GLU A 245 -17.17 -28.10 -9.19
N MET A 246 -17.44 -26.83 -9.52
CA MET A 246 -16.83 -26.16 -10.66
C MET A 246 -15.73 -25.23 -10.20
N ALA A 247 -14.51 -25.49 -10.68
CA ALA A 247 -13.36 -24.63 -10.50
C ALA A 247 -13.50 -23.32 -11.30
N ILE A 248 -13.42 -22.19 -10.60
CA ILE A 248 -13.51 -20.85 -11.16
C ILE A 248 -12.12 -20.20 -11.02
N PRO A 249 -11.44 -19.90 -12.14
CA PRO A 249 -10.10 -19.33 -12.10
C PRO A 249 -10.15 -17.87 -11.61
N ILE A 250 -9.25 -17.54 -10.68
CA ILE A 250 -8.99 -16.18 -10.25
C ILE A 250 -7.90 -15.59 -11.15
N HIS A 251 -8.17 -14.43 -11.74
CA HIS A 251 -7.20 -13.68 -12.52
C HIS A 251 -7.51 -12.17 -12.43
N MET A 252 -6.91 -11.48 -11.47
CA MET A 252 -7.13 -10.05 -11.21
C MET A 252 -5.87 -9.24 -11.54
N PRO A 253 -5.83 -8.49 -12.65
CA PRO A 253 -4.73 -7.59 -12.96
C PRO A 253 -4.79 -6.33 -12.09
N PHE A 254 -3.64 -5.91 -11.55
CA PHE A 254 -3.56 -4.71 -10.71
C PHE A 254 -3.62 -3.41 -11.54
N PRO A 255 -4.50 -2.44 -11.22
CA PRO A 255 -4.62 -1.20 -11.98
C PRO A 255 -3.43 -0.26 -11.78
N LYS A 256 -2.56 -0.13 -12.78
CA LYS A 256 -1.29 0.61 -12.71
C LYS A 256 -1.36 2.05 -12.17
N LEU A 257 -2.49 2.74 -12.34
CA LEU A 257 -2.67 4.12 -11.89
C LEU A 257 -3.21 4.23 -10.45
N PHE A 258 -3.67 3.11 -9.88
CA PHE A 258 -4.31 3.07 -8.57
C PHE A 258 -3.62 2.10 -7.59
N THR A 259 -2.62 1.36 -8.05
CA THR A 259 -1.77 0.51 -7.21
C THR A 259 -0.33 1.02 -7.15
N CYS A 260 0.31 0.82 -6.00
CA CYS A 260 1.72 1.07 -5.75
C CYS A 260 2.29 -0.11 -4.96
N ALA A 261 3.61 -0.12 -4.74
CA ALA A 261 4.18 -1.08 -3.81
C ALA A 261 3.62 -0.83 -2.39
N SER A 262 3.52 -1.88 -1.59
CA SER A 262 3.29 -1.75 -0.15
C SER A 262 4.40 -0.90 0.45
N MET A 263 4.03 0.05 1.31
CA MET A 263 4.94 1.02 1.88
C MET A 263 4.85 1.01 3.40
N ARG A 264 6.00 0.92 4.06
CA ARG A 264 6.13 1.17 5.50
C ARG A 264 7.09 2.32 5.78
N ALA A 265 6.54 3.43 6.25
CA ALA A 265 7.31 4.56 6.76
C ALA A 265 7.22 4.61 8.29
N GLN A 266 7.90 5.58 8.91
CA GLN A 266 7.90 5.75 10.37
C GLN A 266 6.52 6.12 10.92
N GLN A 267 5.74 6.91 10.17
CA GLN A 267 4.47 7.48 10.63
C GLN A 267 3.26 6.93 9.89
N PHE A 268 3.46 6.19 8.80
CA PHE A 268 2.36 5.68 7.99
C PHE A 268 2.68 4.35 7.32
N ARG A 269 1.63 3.66 6.88
CA ARG A 269 1.69 2.48 6.04
C ARG A 269 0.67 2.56 4.92
N VAL A 270 1.00 1.96 3.79
CA VAL A 270 0.09 1.71 2.68
C VAL A 270 0.11 0.20 2.45
N ASP A 271 -0.96 -0.45 2.89
CA ASP A 271 -1.16 -1.89 2.79
C ASP A 271 -2.27 -2.20 1.77
N PHE A 272 -2.36 -3.45 1.32
CA PHE A 272 -3.42 -3.90 0.42
C PHE A 272 -4.10 -5.16 0.98
N GLU A 273 -5.37 -5.32 0.64
CA GLU A 273 -6.18 -6.47 1.02
C GLU A 273 -6.99 -6.95 -0.19
N ILE A 274 -7.18 -8.26 -0.29
CA ILE A 274 -8.12 -8.88 -1.20
C ILE A 274 -9.29 -9.39 -0.39
N ASN A 275 -10.48 -8.91 -0.68
CA ASN A 275 -11.71 -9.45 -0.13
C ASN A 275 -12.35 -10.37 -1.16
N LEU A 276 -12.64 -11.61 -0.77
CA LEU A 276 -13.48 -12.53 -1.53
C LEU A 276 -14.89 -12.46 -0.94
N LEU A 277 -15.83 -12.00 -1.75
CA LEU A 277 -17.22 -11.79 -1.37
C LEU A 277 -18.09 -12.87 -2.01
N VAL A 278 -18.87 -13.57 -1.19
CA VAL A 278 -19.86 -14.55 -1.62
C VAL A 278 -21.24 -14.00 -1.27
N THR A 279 -22.03 -13.70 -2.30
CA THR A 279 -23.41 -13.21 -2.12
C THR A 279 -24.36 -14.39 -2.17
N LEU A 280 -25.08 -14.66 -1.09
CA LEU A 280 -26.09 -15.71 -1.00
C LEU A 280 -27.45 -15.26 -1.58
N GLY A 281 -28.35 -16.22 -1.78
CA GLY A 281 -29.67 -16.04 -2.39
C GLY A 281 -30.59 -15.03 -1.67
N ASP A 282 -30.36 -14.79 -0.39
CA ASP A 282 -31.07 -13.81 0.45
C ASP A 282 -30.38 -12.43 0.50
N ASN A 283 -29.35 -12.23 -0.33
CA ASN A 283 -28.46 -11.06 -0.35
C ASN A 283 -27.54 -10.93 0.86
N THR A 284 -27.38 -11.98 1.66
CA THR A 284 -26.31 -12.03 2.68
C THR A 284 -24.96 -12.05 1.98
N ILE A 285 -24.08 -11.10 2.32
CA ILE A 285 -22.73 -11.01 1.79
C ILE A 285 -21.75 -11.56 2.82
N ILE A 286 -21.00 -12.57 2.41
CA ILE A 286 -19.97 -13.20 3.22
C ILE A 286 -18.63 -12.75 2.69
N THR A 287 -17.77 -12.24 3.57
CA THR A 287 -16.47 -11.68 3.19
C THR A 287 -15.35 -12.46 3.87
N GLU A 288 -14.39 -12.94 3.09
CA GLU A 288 -13.10 -13.44 3.57
C GLU A 288 -11.99 -12.48 3.09
N SER A 289 -11.14 -12.02 4.01
CA SER A 289 -10.12 -11.00 3.73
C SER A 289 -8.71 -11.60 3.79
N PHE A 290 -7.90 -11.32 2.77
CA PHE A 290 -6.51 -11.77 2.66
C PHE A 290 -5.57 -10.56 2.60
N PRO A 291 -4.56 -10.46 3.49
CA PRO A 291 -3.56 -9.42 3.40
C PRO A 291 -2.72 -9.64 2.14
N LEU A 292 -2.61 -8.60 1.32
CA LEU A 292 -1.87 -8.61 0.06
C LEU A 292 -0.66 -7.69 0.17
N GLN A 293 0.51 -8.23 -0.12
CA GLN A 293 1.73 -7.46 -0.21
C GLN A 293 2.07 -7.23 -1.68
N LEU A 294 2.01 -5.97 -2.12
CA LEU A 294 2.41 -5.59 -3.47
C LEU A 294 3.86 -5.12 -3.48
N TYR A 295 4.64 -5.56 -4.45
CA TYR A 295 6.03 -5.11 -4.59
C TYR A 295 6.36 -4.75 -6.03
N ARG A 296 7.34 -3.86 -6.18
CA ARG A 296 7.90 -3.49 -7.47
C ARG A 296 9.12 -4.37 -7.74
N PRO A 297 9.12 -5.20 -8.79
CA PRO A 297 10.28 -6.01 -9.12
C PRO A 297 11.55 -5.18 -9.26
N SER A 298 12.66 -5.66 -8.72
CA SER A 298 13.99 -5.15 -9.04
C SER A 298 14.26 -5.26 -10.56
N LEU A 299 14.89 -4.24 -11.13
CA LEU A 299 15.27 -4.17 -12.57
C LEU A 299 16.42 -5.14 -12.91
#